data_AF-A0A6P1FJG7-F1
#
_entry.id   AF-A0A6P1FJG7-F1
#
_cell.length_a   1.000
_cell.length_b   1.000
_cell.length_c   1.000
_cell.angle_alpha   90.00
_cell.angle_beta   90.00
_cell.angle_gamma   90.00
#
_symmetry.space_group_name_H-M   'P 1'
#
loop_
_entity.id
_entity.type
_entity.pdbx_description
1 polymer ?
#
loop_
_entity_poly.entity_id
_entity_poly.type
_entity_poly.pdbx_seq_one_letter_code
_entity_poly.pdbx_strand_id
1 'polypeptide(L)'
;MTSVEPLKARPRDDTQMDALFSSGWPAFISADRLAEEHLPQVRERFTRFELVVLDEDMPVAVGWAVPVRWDGTRGGLPAGYGDSLRRALEEEDEATTLVVCAAQVHPDRTGAGLAGTLLGAFRDLSVTGGYEHVIVPLRPTMKPRYPLTPIDVYAGWRREDGLPLDPWLRTHVRMGATILGVAPRSQVMTGTVAQWEEWTGMALPASGEYVIPGGLSTLRVDRDADEGLYVEPNIWVQHR
;
A
#
# COMPACT_ATOMS: atom_id res chain seq x y z
N MET A 1 -22.25 -15.01 4.30
CA MET A 1 -21.40 -15.08 5.53
C MET A 1 -19.97 -14.98 5.05
N THR A 2 -19.16 -14.09 5.65
CA THR A 2 -17.80 -13.88 5.16
C THR A 2 -16.82 -14.92 5.67
N SER A 3 -15.94 -15.42 4.80
CA SER A 3 -14.81 -16.29 5.16
C SER A 3 -13.51 -15.71 4.63
N VAL A 4 -12.37 -16.17 5.16
CA VAL A 4 -11.04 -15.79 4.68
C VAL A 4 -10.23 -17.03 4.38
N GLU A 5 -9.54 -17.05 3.24
CA GLU A 5 -8.66 -18.15 2.85
C GLU A 5 -7.44 -17.63 2.06
N PRO A 6 -6.37 -18.44 1.94
CA PRO A 6 -5.28 -18.12 1.02
C PRO A 6 -5.82 -17.93 -0.40
N LEU A 7 -5.36 -16.89 -1.08
CA LEU A 7 -5.82 -16.55 -2.44
C LEU A 7 -5.67 -17.74 -3.38
N LYS A 8 -4.53 -18.43 -3.31
CA LYS A 8 -4.17 -19.61 -4.13
C LYS A 8 -4.67 -20.95 -3.59
N ALA A 9 -5.56 -20.98 -2.59
CA ALA A 9 -6.13 -22.23 -2.07
C ALA A 9 -6.91 -23.02 -3.15
N ARG A 10 -7.47 -22.31 -4.14
CA ARG A 10 -8.16 -22.87 -5.31
C ARG A 10 -8.13 -21.86 -6.46
N PRO A 11 -8.35 -22.31 -7.73
CA PRO A 11 -8.51 -21.40 -8.86
C PRO A 11 -9.61 -20.36 -8.60
N ARG A 12 -9.40 -19.14 -9.11
CA ARG A 12 -10.35 -18.03 -9.05
C ARG A 12 -10.85 -17.70 -10.45
N ASP A 13 -12.06 -17.19 -10.54
CA ASP A 13 -12.57 -16.65 -11.78
C ASP A 13 -11.90 -15.30 -12.07
N ASP A 14 -11.26 -15.19 -13.24
CA ASP A 14 -10.51 -13.99 -13.62
C ASP A 14 -11.41 -12.76 -13.69
N THR A 15 -12.66 -12.90 -14.14
CA THR A 15 -13.61 -11.77 -14.24
C THR A 15 -13.95 -11.21 -12.85
N GLN A 16 -14.15 -12.09 -11.86
CA GLN A 16 -14.39 -11.67 -10.48
C GLN A 16 -13.17 -10.99 -9.87
N MET A 17 -11.97 -11.48 -10.16
CA MET A 17 -10.72 -10.86 -9.71
C MET A 17 -10.51 -9.50 -10.37
N ASP A 18 -10.73 -9.38 -11.68
CA ASP A 18 -10.62 -8.11 -12.40
C ASP A 18 -11.60 -7.05 -11.85
N ALA A 19 -12.82 -7.46 -11.50
CA ALA A 19 -13.80 -6.58 -10.87
C ALA A 19 -13.31 -6.02 -9.52
N LEU A 20 -12.59 -6.81 -8.70
CA LEU A 20 -11.97 -6.34 -7.47
C LEU A 20 -10.92 -5.25 -7.72
N PHE A 21 -10.16 -5.36 -8.81
CA PHE A 21 -9.09 -4.44 -9.16
C PHE A 21 -9.57 -3.21 -9.95
N SER A 22 -10.85 -3.18 -10.36
CA SER A 22 -11.42 -2.15 -11.25
C SER A 22 -11.47 -0.73 -10.67
N SER A 23 -11.43 -0.55 -9.34
CA SER A 23 -11.35 0.76 -8.68
C SER A 23 -9.93 1.33 -8.64
N GLY A 24 -9.21 1.13 -9.75
CA GLY A 24 -7.76 0.97 -9.88
C GLY A 24 -6.85 1.92 -9.11
N TRP A 25 -5.67 1.38 -8.82
CA TRP A 25 -4.49 2.17 -8.47
C TRP A 25 -4.13 3.10 -9.63
N PRO A 26 -3.48 4.25 -9.36
CA PRO A 26 -2.98 5.11 -10.44
C PRO A 26 -2.07 4.31 -11.40
N ALA A 27 -2.16 4.58 -12.70
CA ALA A 27 -1.41 3.82 -13.71
C ALA A 27 0.11 3.81 -13.47
N PHE A 28 0.66 4.88 -12.92
CA PHE A 28 2.08 5.00 -12.60
C PHE A 28 2.53 4.17 -11.40
N ILE A 29 1.63 3.57 -10.60
CA ILE A 29 2.00 2.92 -9.33
C ILE A 29 2.97 1.75 -9.53
N SER A 30 2.94 1.11 -10.70
CA SER A 30 3.79 -0.03 -11.07
C SER A 30 5.20 0.37 -11.48
N ALA A 31 5.46 1.65 -11.74
CA ALA A 31 6.77 2.17 -12.15
C ALA A 31 7.73 2.43 -10.97
N ASP A 32 7.42 1.90 -9.78
CA ASP A 32 8.30 2.00 -8.61
C ASP A 32 9.55 1.14 -8.82
N ARG A 33 10.73 1.77 -8.82
CA ARG A 33 12.01 1.12 -9.14
C ARG A 33 12.30 -0.12 -8.30
N LEU A 34 12.08 -0.06 -6.98
CA LEU A 34 12.35 -1.20 -6.10
C LEU A 34 11.28 -2.29 -6.24
N ALA A 35 10.03 -1.87 -6.48
CA ALA A 35 8.98 -2.84 -6.75
C ALA A 35 9.21 -3.57 -8.08
N GLU A 36 9.62 -2.86 -9.13
CA GLU A 36 9.94 -3.46 -10.43
C GLU A 36 11.02 -4.55 -10.30
N GLU A 37 12.06 -4.31 -9.50
CA GLU A 37 13.15 -5.25 -9.26
C GLU A 37 12.71 -6.48 -8.43
N HIS A 38 11.97 -6.27 -7.34
CA HIS A 38 11.74 -7.31 -6.33
C HIS A 38 10.35 -7.97 -6.39
N LEU A 39 9.34 -7.25 -6.89
CA LEU A 39 7.94 -7.69 -6.82
C LEU A 39 7.70 -9.04 -7.52
N PRO A 40 8.27 -9.35 -8.70
CA PRO A 40 8.06 -10.67 -9.32
C PRO A 40 8.47 -11.84 -8.40
N GLN A 41 9.65 -11.75 -7.78
CA GLN A 41 10.16 -12.77 -6.86
C GLN A 41 9.34 -12.82 -5.57
N VAL A 42 8.95 -11.66 -5.03
CA VAL A 42 8.07 -11.58 -3.86
C VAL A 42 6.74 -12.28 -4.10
N ARG A 43 6.10 -12.05 -5.26
CA ARG A 43 4.80 -12.61 -5.62
C ARG A 43 4.85 -14.12 -5.87
N GLU A 44 6.02 -14.66 -6.22
CA GLU A 44 6.25 -16.10 -6.31
C GLU A 44 6.52 -16.73 -4.93
N ARG A 45 7.37 -16.11 -4.12
CA ARG A 45 7.89 -16.67 -2.86
C ARG A 45 6.92 -16.56 -1.68
N PHE A 46 6.15 -15.48 -1.61
CA PHE A 46 5.34 -15.12 -0.45
C PHE A 46 3.83 -15.36 -0.63
N THR A 47 3.47 -16.28 -1.53
CA THR A 47 2.06 -16.62 -1.86
C THR A 47 1.21 -17.04 -0.64
N ARG A 48 1.84 -17.61 0.39
CA ARG A 48 1.18 -17.96 1.67
C ARG A 48 0.62 -16.75 2.44
N PHE A 49 1.08 -15.55 2.10
CA PHE A 49 0.62 -14.29 2.69
C PHE A 49 -0.35 -13.53 1.78
N GLU A 50 -0.88 -14.17 0.73
CA GLU A 50 -1.96 -13.62 -0.09
C GLU A 50 -3.29 -14.15 0.43
N LEU A 51 -4.16 -13.25 0.88
CA LEU A 51 -5.46 -13.59 1.47
C LEU A 51 -6.59 -13.02 0.62
N VAL A 52 -7.69 -13.76 0.58
CA VAL A 52 -8.96 -13.31 0.00
C VAL A 52 -10.07 -13.46 1.02
N VAL A 53 -10.90 -12.42 1.12
CA VAL A 53 -12.18 -12.45 1.83
C VAL A 53 -13.25 -12.80 0.82
N LEU A 54 -14.04 -13.81 1.15
CA LEU A 54 -15.16 -14.28 0.34
C LEU A 54 -16.48 -13.96 1.05
N ASP A 55 -17.50 -13.64 0.28
CA ASP A 55 -18.90 -13.68 0.72
C ASP A 55 -19.64 -14.68 -0.16
N GLU A 56 -20.07 -15.80 0.42
CA GLU A 56 -20.76 -16.88 -0.31
C GLU A 56 -20.01 -17.31 -1.60
N ASP A 57 -18.70 -17.51 -1.48
CA ASP A 57 -17.73 -17.81 -2.56
C ASP A 57 -17.33 -16.66 -3.50
N MET A 58 -17.98 -15.49 -3.41
CA MET A 58 -17.59 -14.33 -4.20
C MET A 58 -16.40 -13.60 -3.56
N PRO A 59 -15.29 -13.37 -4.28
CA PRO A 59 -14.20 -12.51 -3.82
C PRO A 59 -14.67 -11.07 -3.58
N VAL A 60 -14.58 -10.60 -2.34
CA VAL A 60 -15.04 -9.25 -1.92
C VAL A 60 -13.93 -8.38 -1.37
N ALA A 61 -12.79 -8.96 -0.97
CA ALA A 61 -11.57 -8.21 -0.68
C ALA A 61 -10.35 -9.10 -0.86
N VAL A 62 -9.21 -8.50 -1.21
CA VAL A 62 -7.93 -9.19 -1.36
C VAL A 62 -6.82 -8.37 -0.73
N GLY A 63 -5.82 -9.05 -0.19
CA GLY A 63 -4.63 -8.40 0.30
C GLY A 63 -3.45 -9.33 0.28
N TRP A 64 -2.27 -8.75 0.44
CA TRP A 64 -1.06 -9.52 0.58
C TRP A 64 -0.06 -8.83 1.49
N ALA A 65 0.78 -9.66 2.12
CA ALA A 65 1.83 -9.21 3.00
C ALA A 65 3.18 -9.86 2.64
N VAL A 66 4.25 -9.32 3.21
CA VAL A 66 5.59 -9.91 3.17
C VAL A 66 6.19 -9.98 4.57
N PRO A 67 6.98 -11.02 4.88
CA PRO A 67 7.67 -11.11 6.15
C PRO A 67 8.95 -10.26 6.11
N VAL A 68 9.22 -9.49 7.16
CA VAL A 68 10.47 -8.73 7.33
C VAL A 68 10.98 -8.86 8.76
N ARG A 69 12.28 -8.68 8.95
CA ARG A 69 12.83 -8.48 10.29
C ARG A 69 12.48 -7.07 10.76
N TRP A 70 12.07 -6.90 12.01
CA TRP A 70 11.92 -5.57 12.61
C TRP A 70 12.12 -5.68 14.12
N ASP A 71 12.78 -4.68 14.70
CA ASP A 71 13.15 -4.64 16.12
C ASP A 71 12.10 -3.93 17.01
N GLY A 72 10.95 -3.58 16.44
CA GLY A 72 9.88 -2.86 17.14
C GLY A 72 10.14 -1.35 17.31
N THR A 73 11.27 -0.83 16.84
CA THR A 73 11.62 0.59 16.99
C THR A 73 11.27 1.40 15.75
N ARG A 74 11.05 2.71 15.91
CA ARG A 74 10.84 3.61 14.76
C ARG A 74 12.04 3.67 13.82
N GLY A 75 13.26 3.51 14.35
CA GLY A 75 14.49 3.56 13.56
C GLY A 75 14.72 2.30 12.72
N GLY A 76 14.17 1.15 13.14
CA GLY A 76 14.28 -0.12 12.42
C GLY A 76 13.21 -0.36 11.35
N LEU A 77 12.23 0.55 11.20
CA LEU A 77 11.21 0.44 10.16
C LEU A 77 11.85 0.43 8.77
N PRO A 78 11.32 -0.37 7.81
CA PRO A 78 11.70 -0.21 6.41
C PRO A 78 11.49 1.23 5.95
N ALA A 79 12.30 1.68 4.99
CA ALA A 79 12.19 3.04 4.45
C ALA A 79 10.81 3.32 3.83
N GLY A 80 10.11 2.27 3.41
CA GLY A 80 8.72 2.26 2.97
C GLY A 80 8.35 0.97 2.25
N TYR A 81 7.40 1.06 1.32
CA TYR A 81 6.89 -0.07 0.55
C TYR A 81 7.99 -0.79 -0.24
N GLY A 82 8.72 -0.09 -1.09
CA GLY A 82 9.74 -0.71 -1.96
C GLY A 82 10.85 -1.39 -1.15
N ASP A 83 11.31 -0.73 -0.08
CA ASP A 83 12.32 -1.28 0.82
C ASP A 83 11.81 -2.52 1.60
N SER A 84 10.52 -2.59 1.90
CA SER A 84 9.93 -3.78 2.53
C SER A 84 10.01 -5.00 1.63
N LEU A 85 9.85 -4.84 0.31
CA LEU A 85 9.97 -5.93 -0.66
C LEU A 85 11.39 -6.46 -0.74
N ARG A 86 12.36 -5.56 -0.82
CA ARG A 86 13.79 -5.90 -0.81
C ARG A 86 14.18 -6.67 0.45
N ARG A 87 13.86 -6.09 1.62
CA ARG A 87 14.17 -6.71 2.93
C ARG A 87 13.48 -8.06 3.11
N ALA A 88 12.27 -8.25 2.60
CA ALA A 88 11.59 -9.54 2.69
C ALA A 88 12.36 -10.67 1.99
N LEU A 89 13.02 -10.37 0.86
CA LEU A 89 13.83 -11.36 0.14
C LEU A 89 15.18 -11.61 0.82
N GLU A 90 15.77 -10.59 1.44
CA GLU A 90 17.10 -10.66 2.07
C GLU A 90 17.06 -11.23 3.50
N GLU A 91 15.98 -11.00 4.24
CA GLU A 91 15.90 -11.20 5.70
C GLU A 91 14.80 -12.21 6.11
N GLU A 92 14.31 -13.05 5.19
CA GLU A 92 13.16 -13.96 5.45
C GLU A 92 13.36 -14.83 6.69
N ASP A 93 14.55 -15.42 6.87
CA ASP A 93 14.84 -16.36 7.96
C ASP A 93 14.87 -15.67 9.34
N GLU A 94 15.02 -14.35 9.38
CA GLU A 94 15.05 -13.53 10.60
C GLU A 94 13.75 -12.72 10.78
N ALA A 95 12.73 -13.00 9.96
CA ALA A 95 11.53 -12.18 9.93
C ALA A 95 10.67 -12.35 11.19
N THR A 96 10.40 -11.23 11.85
CA THR A 96 9.56 -11.14 13.07
C THR A 96 8.26 -10.40 12.80
N THR A 97 8.08 -9.82 11.62
CA THR A 97 7.00 -8.87 11.32
C THR A 97 6.38 -9.14 9.96
N LEU A 98 5.06 -9.05 9.86
CA LEU A 98 4.36 -9.00 8.58
C LEU A 98 4.12 -7.55 8.16
N VAL A 99 4.52 -7.21 6.94
CA VAL A 99 4.19 -5.93 6.28
C VAL A 99 3.03 -6.16 5.33
N VAL A 100 1.85 -5.61 5.62
CA VAL A 100 0.70 -5.69 4.70
C VAL A 100 0.90 -4.68 3.57
N CYS A 101 1.26 -5.19 2.40
CA CYS A 101 1.66 -4.40 1.24
C CYS A 101 0.47 -3.85 0.44
N ALA A 102 -0.64 -4.59 0.39
CA ALA A 102 -1.88 -4.10 -0.21
C ALA A 102 -3.11 -4.68 0.47
N ALA A 103 -4.17 -3.89 0.49
CA ALA A 103 -5.51 -4.30 0.89
C ALA A 103 -6.51 -3.60 -0.03
N GLN A 104 -7.28 -4.38 -0.77
CA GLN A 104 -8.27 -3.90 -1.73
C GLN A 104 -9.62 -4.52 -1.42
N VAL A 105 -10.65 -3.67 -1.38
CA VAL A 105 -12.04 -4.08 -1.18
C VAL A 105 -12.78 -3.84 -2.48
N HIS A 106 -13.69 -4.73 -2.84
CA HIS A 106 -14.54 -4.57 -4.00
C HIS A 106 -15.24 -3.19 -3.96
N PRO A 107 -15.21 -2.40 -5.05
CA PRO A 107 -15.77 -1.04 -5.06
C PRO A 107 -17.21 -0.99 -4.54
N ASP A 108 -18.06 -1.92 -4.99
CA ASP A 108 -19.48 -2.03 -4.57
C ASP A 108 -19.71 -2.64 -3.18
N ARG A 109 -18.63 -2.89 -2.43
CA ARG A 109 -18.66 -3.44 -1.07
C ARG A 109 -17.87 -2.61 -0.07
N THR A 110 -17.48 -1.39 -0.46
CA THR A 110 -16.84 -0.42 0.44
C THR A 110 -17.77 -0.06 1.61
N GLY A 111 -17.20 0.25 2.77
CA GLY A 111 -17.97 0.58 3.98
C GLY A 111 -18.57 -0.62 4.73
N ALA A 112 -18.51 -1.84 4.20
CA ALA A 112 -19.05 -3.05 4.84
C ALA A 112 -18.12 -3.70 5.89
N GLY A 113 -17.04 -3.03 6.30
CA GLY A 113 -16.09 -3.56 7.28
C GLY A 113 -15.07 -4.57 6.74
N LEU A 114 -15.13 -4.92 5.44
CA LEU A 114 -14.27 -5.94 4.81
C LEU A 114 -12.76 -5.67 4.93
N ALA A 115 -12.35 -4.40 4.90
CA ALA A 115 -10.96 -4.03 5.13
C ALA A 115 -10.49 -4.39 6.54
N GLY A 116 -11.38 -4.27 7.54
CA GLY A 116 -11.14 -4.70 8.90
C GLY A 116 -11.06 -6.22 9.03
N THR A 117 -11.93 -6.95 8.32
CA THR A 117 -11.86 -8.42 8.23
C THR A 117 -10.52 -8.89 7.67
N LEU A 118 -10.05 -8.28 6.59
CA LEU A 118 -8.78 -8.62 5.95
C LEU A 118 -7.57 -8.31 6.86
N LEU A 119 -7.55 -7.14 7.50
CA LEU A 119 -6.51 -6.76 8.46
C LEU A 119 -6.51 -7.67 9.70
N GLY A 120 -7.70 -8.06 10.19
CA GLY A 120 -7.83 -9.05 11.26
C GLY A 120 -7.26 -10.41 10.87
N ALA A 121 -7.48 -10.84 9.63
CA ALA A 121 -6.91 -12.09 9.14
C ALA A 121 -5.37 -12.03 9.05
N PHE A 122 -4.77 -10.89 8.71
CA PHE A 122 -3.30 -10.74 8.76
C PHE A 122 -2.75 -10.80 10.18
N ARG A 123 -3.49 -10.27 11.16
CA ARG A 123 -3.15 -10.42 12.58
C ARG A 123 -3.24 -11.87 13.04
N ASP A 124 -4.29 -12.59 12.65
CA ASP A 124 -4.41 -14.01 13.00
C ASP A 124 -3.30 -14.84 12.30
N LEU A 125 -2.95 -14.48 11.07
CA LEU A 125 -1.83 -15.07 10.34
C LEU A 125 -0.48 -14.77 11.00
N SER A 126 -0.29 -13.56 11.55
CA SER A 126 0.93 -13.22 12.27
C SER A 126 1.08 -14.07 13.53
N VAL A 127 0.01 -14.22 14.32
CA VAL A 127 0.01 -15.04 15.54
C VAL A 127 0.28 -16.51 15.23
N THR A 128 -0.41 -17.08 14.23
CA THR A 128 -0.22 -18.49 13.85
C THR A 128 1.14 -18.76 13.21
N GLY A 129 1.70 -17.77 12.50
CA GLY A 129 3.02 -17.84 11.87
C GLY A 129 4.19 -17.53 12.80
N GLY A 130 3.95 -17.17 14.07
CA GLY A 130 5.00 -16.81 15.02
C GLY A 130 5.61 -15.42 14.80
N TYR A 131 4.93 -14.54 14.06
CA TYR A 131 5.33 -13.14 13.86
C TYR A 131 4.82 -12.28 15.02
N GLU A 132 5.68 -11.39 15.51
CA GLU A 132 5.44 -10.52 16.65
C GLU A 132 4.60 -9.29 16.30
N HIS A 133 4.68 -8.83 15.05
CA HIS A 133 4.08 -7.57 14.63
C HIS A 133 3.40 -7.65 13.26
N VAL A 134 2.39 -6.79 13.07
CA VAL A 134 1.82 -6.48 11.75
C VAL A 134 1.90 -4.98 11.54
N ILE A 135 2.61 -4.57 10.48
CA ILE A 135 2.72 -3.16 10.09
C ILE A 135 2.21 -2.93 8.67
N VAL A 136 1.79 -1.70 8.37
CA VAL A 136 1.26 -1.31 7.07
C VAL A 136 1.89 0.01 6.64
N PRO A 137 2.53 0.09 5.46
CA PRO A 137 2.92 1.35 4.83
C PRO A 137 1.66 1.93 4.18
N LEU A 138 0.85 2.60 4.98
CA LEU A 138 -0.47 3.07 4.57
C LEU A 138 -0.33 4.19 3.52
N ARG A 139 -0.91 3.96 2.33
CA ARG A 139 -1.13 4.97 1.30
C ARG A 139 -2.44 5.73 1.58
N PRO A 140 -2.40 6.97 2.10
CA PRO A 140 -3.61 7.69 2.53
C PRO A 140 -4.52 8.04 1.36
N THR A 141 -5.82 7.77 1.50
CA THR A 141 -6.79 7.85 0.39
C THR A 141 -7.25 9.28 0.11
N MET A 142 -7.16 10.19 1.08
CA MET A 142 -7.55 11.60 0.89
C MET A 142 -6.34 12.51 0.60
N LYS A 143 -5.11 12.02 0.75
CA LYS A 143 -3.88 12.78 0.48
C LYS A 143 -3.75 13.32 -0.95
N PRO A 144 -4.28 12.68 -2.01
CA PRO A 144 -4.28 13.28 -3.35
C PRO A 144 -4.96 14.64 -3.44
N ARG A 145 -5.85 14.99 -2.50
CA ARG A 145 -6.48 16.33 -2.44
C ARG A 145 -5.56 17.41 -1.86
N TYR A 146 -4.45 17.01 -1.23
CA TYR A 146 -3.50 17.89 -0.55
C TYR A 146 -2.05 17.56 -0.95
N PRO A 147 -1.72 17.49 -2.25
CA PRO A 147 -0.44 16.98 -2.74
C PRO A 147 0.76 17.82 -2.27
N LEU A 148 0.56 19.13 -2.11
CA LEU A 148 1.59 20.07 -1.64
C LEU A 148 1.86 20.02 -0.13
N THR A 149 1.00 19.36 0.64
CA THR A 149 1.19 19.24 2.10
C THR A 149 2.21 18.14 2.41
N PRO A 150 3.25 18.40 3.22
CA PRO A 150 4.15 17.36 3.71
C PRO A 150 3.41 16.21 4.43
N ILE A 151 3.90 14.98 4.28
CA ILE A 151 3.17 13.80 4.78
C ILE A 151 3.06 13.76 6.30
N ASP A 152 4.06 14.25 7.03
CA ASP A 152 4.09 14.34 8.49
C ASP A 152 3.03 15.33 9.01
N VAL A 153 2.90 16.48 8.35
CA VAL A 153 1.85 17.46 8.64
C VAL A 153 0.47 16.86 8.35
N TYR A 154 0.29 16.24 7.19
CA TYR A 154 -0.97 15.58 6.80
C TYR A 154 -1.36 14.47 7.78
N ALA A 155 -0.42 13.61 8.15
CA ALA A 155 -0.63 12.52 9.10
C ALA A 155 -1.00 13.02 10.49
N GLY A 156 -0.66 14.27 10.82
CA GLY A 156 -1.02 14.96 12.06
C GLY A 156 -2.44 15.53 12.08
N TRP A 157 -3.12 15.65 10.94
CA TRP A 157 -4.47 16.24 10.90
C TRP A 157 -5.51 15.37 11.60
N ARG A 158 -6.39 16.04 12.36
CA ARG A 158 -7.44 15.42 13.16
C ARG A 158 -8.78 16.08 12.87
N ARG A 159 -9.85 15.32 13.06
CA ARG A 159 -11.22 15.83 13.15
C ARG A 159 -11.49 16.35 14.56
N GLU A 160 -12.64 16.98 14.76
CA GLU A 160 -13.11 17.43 16.08
C GLU A 160 -13.22 16.29 17.11
N ASP A 161 -13.50 15.06 16.66
CA ASP A 161 -13.56 13.85 17.51
C ASP A 161 -12.17 13.30 17.90
N GLY A 162 -11.08 13.97 17.51
CA GLY A 162 -9.71 13.57 17.80
C GLY A 162 -9.18 12.41 16.94
N LEU A 163 -9.98 11.85 16.02
CA LEU A 163 -9.52 10.81 15.10
C LEU A 163 -8.81 11.42 13.87
N PRO A 164 -7.97 10.64 13.15
CA PRO A 164 -7.34 11.10 11.92
C PRO A 164 -8.34 11.64 10.90
N LEU A 165 -7.96 12.72 10.20
CA LEU A 165 -8.79 13.31 9.15
C LEU A 165 -8.92 12.36 7.94
N ASP A 166 -7.82 11.72 7.54
CA ASP A 166 -7.82 10.71 6.48
C ASP A 166 -8.71 9.51 6.85
N PRO A 167 -9.66 9.11 5.98
CA PRO A 167 -10.60 8.04 6.30
C PRO A 167 -9.94 6.68 6.42
N TRP A 168 -8.89 6.40 5.64
CA TRP A 168 -8.22 5.11 5.68
C TRP A 168 -7.36 4.98 6.93
N LEU A 169 -6.56 6.01 7.25
CA LEU A 169 -5.82 6.07 8.51
C LEU A 169 -6.74 5.98 9.73
N ARG A 170 -7.91 6.62 9.68
CA ARG A 170 -8.92 6.56 10.73
C ARG A 170 -9.47 5.15 10.94
N THR A 171 -9.67 4.37 9.87
CA THR A 171 -10.08 2.96 9.99
C THR A 171 -9.07 2.16 10.79
N HIS A 172 -7.77 2.28 10.48
CA HIS A 172 -6.70 1.62 11.25
C HIS A 172 -6.73 2.02 12.74
N VAL A 173 -6.80 3.32 13.04
CA VAL A 173 -6.85 3.80 14.44
C VAL A 173 -8.08 3.30 15.19
N ARG A 174 -9.25 3.22 14.54
CA ARG A 174 -10.46 2.63 15.14
C ARG A 174 -10.32 1.15 15.47
N MET A 175 -9.47 0.44 14.74
CA MET A 175 -9.12 -0.95 15.01
C MET A 175 -8.08 -1.09 16.13
N GLY A 176 -7.65 0.01 16.75
CA GLY A 176 -6.62 0.01 17.80
C GLY A 176 -5.18 0.08 17.28
N ALA A 177 -4.98 0.31 15.97
CA ALA A 177 -3.65 0.46 15.40
C ALA A 177 -2.96 1.73 15.92
N THR A 178 -1.64 1.66 16.05
CA THR A 178 -0.79 2.79 16.46
C THR A 178 -0.08 3.38 15.24
N ILE A 179 -0.04 4.71 15.13
CA ILE A 179 0.76 5.41 14.11
C ILE A 179 2.21 5.45 14.58
N LEU A 180 3.11 4.84 13.80
CA LEU A 180 4.53 4.76 14.14
C LEU A 180 5.33 5.95 13.61
N GLY A 181 4.96 6.44 12.43
CA GLY A 181 5.69 7.52 11.74
C GLY A 181 5.30 7.62 10.28
N VAL A 182 6.14 8.30 9.51
CA VAL A 182 5.95 8.47 8.05
C VAL A 182 7.12 7.85 7.29
N ALA A 183 6.83 7.36 6.10
CA ALA A 183 7.79 6.92 5.10
C ALA A 183 7.78 7.97 3.98
N PRO A 184 8.61 9.03 4.02
CA PRO A 184 8.52 10.14 3.07
C PRO A 184 8.92 9.77 1.64
N ARG A 185 9.66 8.66 1.47
CA ARG A 185 10.14 8.13 0.19
C ARG A 185 9.76 6.66 0.06
N SER A 186 8.47 6.36 0.23
CA SER A 186 7.99 4.99 0.31
C SER A 186 8.06 4.24 -1.02
N GLN A 187 7.78 4.96 -2.10
CA GLN A 187 7.90 4.51 -3.48
C GLN A 187 8.55 5.59 -4.32
N VAL A 188 9.33 5.18 -5.33
CA VAL A 188 10.00 6.10 -6.26
C VAL A 188 9.75 5.65 -7.68
N MET A 189 8.91 6.40 -8.39
CA MET A 189 8.55 6.12 -9.77
C MET A 189 9.31 7.02 -10.71
N THR A 190 9.85 6.45 -11.79
CA THR A 190 10.47 7.21 -12.87
C THR A 190 10.02 6.72 -14.25
N GLY A 191 10.08 7.61 -15.22
CA GLY A 191 9.74 7.33 -16.61
C GLY A 191 10.07 8.52 -17.50
N THR A 192 9.96 8.33 -18.81
CA THR A 192 10.08 9.43 -19.77
C THR A 192 8.89 10.38 -19.66
N VAL A 193 9.01 11.57 -20.24
CA VAL A 193 7.90 12.53 -20.23
C VAL A 193 6.67 11.94 -20.92
N ALA A 194 6.87 11.22 -22.04
CA ALA A 194 5.78 10.55 -22.75
C ALA A 194 5.07 9.48 -21.90
N GLN A 195 5.81 8.67 -21.13
CA GLN A 195 5.21 7.69 -20.21
C GLN A 195 4.38 8.39 -19.12
N TRP A 196 4.88 9.50 -18.58
CA TRP A 196 4.12 10.28 -17.61
C TRP A 196 2.86 10.92 -18.20
N GLU A 197 2.92 11.43 -19.43
CA GLU A 197 1.74 11.94 -20.14
C GLU A 197 0.70 10.83 -20.36
N GLU A 198 1.13 9.61 -20.70
CA GLU A 198 0.26 8.43 -20.81
C GLU A 198 -0.37 8.05 -19.47
N TRP A 199 0.43 7.91 -18.40
CA TRP A 199 -0.06 7.47 -17.10
C TRP A 199 -0.99 8.47 -16.43
N THR A 200 -0.76 9.77 -16.66
CA THR A 200 -1.52 10.84 -15.99
C THR A 200 -2.65 11.40 -16.84
N GLY A 201 -2.60 11.18 -18.16
CA GLY A 201 -3.49 11.84 -19.13
C GLY A 201 -3.28 13.35 -19.22
N MET A 202 -2.17 13.88 -18.70
CA MET A 202 -1.83 15.30 -18.74
C MET A 202 -0.84 15.60 -19.86
N ALA A 203 -0.88 16.83 -20.38
CA ALA A 203 0.25 17.38 -21.13
C ALA A 203 1.28 17.94 -20.16
N LEU A 204 2.57 17.67 -20.38
CA LEU A 204 3.68 18.09 -19.52
C LEU A 204 4.66 18.96 -20.31
N PRO A 205 4.25 20.15 -20.81
CA PRO A 205 4.97 20.89 -21.85
C PRO A 205 6.28 21.58 -21.41
N ALA A 206 6.58 21.63 -20.09
CA ALA A 206 7.78 22.28 -19.56
C ALA A 206 8.41 21.46 -18.42
N SER A 207 9.68 21.72 -18.12
CA SER A 207 10.30 21.23 -16.89
C SER A 207 9.70 21.95 -15.67
N GLY A 208 9.51 21.24 -14.57
CA GLY A 208 8.93 21.80 -13.35
C GLY A 208 8.22 20.78 -12.47
N GLU A 209 7.45 21.28 -11.50
CA GLU A 209 6.62 20.43 -10.63
C GLU A 209 5.16 20.43 -11.09
N TYR A 210 4.56 19.26 -11.15
CA TYR A 210 3.19 19.03 -11.57
C TYR A 210 2.41 18.31 -10.47
N VAL A 211 1.21 18.80 -10.18
CA VAL A 211 0.21 18.04 -9.41
C VAL A 211 -0.47 17.10 -10.38
N ILE A 212 -0.33 15.79 -10.14
CA ILE A 212 -0.85 14.74 -11.02
C ILE A 212 -2.08 14.05 -10.41
N PRO A 213 -3.04 13.59 -11.23
CA PRO A 213 -4.18 12.81 -10.77
C PRO A 213 -3.76 11.59 -9.96
N GLY A 214 -4.33 11.43 -8.77
CA GLY A 214 -4.05 10.29 -7.89
C GLY A 214 -2.70 10.33 -7.16
N GLY A 215 -1.82 11.30 -7.46
CA GLY A 215 -0.55 11.48 -6.78
C GLY A 215 -0.70 12.04 -5.37
N LEU A 216 0.09 11.53 -4.42
CA LEU A 216 0.15 12.02 -3.04
C LEU A 216 1.12 13.19 -2.86
N SER A 217 1.95 13.48 -3.86
CA SER A 217 2.95 14.55 -3.91
C SER A 217 3.05 15.11 -5.33
N THR A 218 3.99 16.00 -5.59
CA THR A 218 4.26 16.52 -6.94
C THR A 218 5.14 15.56 -7.75
N LEU A 219 4.88 15.49 -9.06
CA LEU A 219 5.78 14.94 -10.06
C LEU A 219 6.77 16.04 -10.46
N ARG A 220 8.07 15.73 -10.46
CA ARG A 220 9.09 16.61 -11.06
C ARG A 220 9.37 16.15 -12.49
N VAL A 221 9.21 17.04 -13.45
CA VAL A 221 9.53 16.82 -14.88
C VAL A 221 10.79 17.59 -15.25
N ASP A 222 11.68 16.94 -15.96
CA ASP A 222 12.83 17.51 -16.66
C ASP A 222 12.74 17.14 -18.15
N ARG A 223 12.35 18.10 -18.99
CA ARG A 223 12.20 17.90 -20.43
C ARG A 223 13.52 17.85 -21.18
N ASP A 224 14.57 18.47 -20.64
CA ASP A 224 15.89 18.45 -21.30
C ASP A 224 16.51 17.04 -21.14
N ALA A 225 16.25 16.39 -20.01
CA ALA A 225 16.66 15.01 -19.73
C ALA A 225 15.66 13.93 -20.20
N ASP A 226 14.47 14.32 -20.66
CA ASP A 226 13.31 13.42 -20.89
C ASP A 226 13.02 12.51 -19.69
N GLU A 227 12.98 13.08 -18.48
CA GLU A 227 12.78 12.34 -17.24
C GLU A 227 11.66 12.96 -16.40
N GLY A 228 10.78 12.12 -15.87
CA GLY A 228 9.91 12.45 -14.75
C GLY A 228 10.24 11.62 -13.52
N LEU A 229 10.34 12.27 -12.37
CA LEU A 229 10.59 11.67 -11.07
C LEU A 229 9.45 12.00 -10.12
N TYR A 230 8.82 10.95 -9.60
CA TYR A 230 7.76 11.05 -8.61
C TYR A 230 8.13 10.24 -7.37
N VAL A 231 8.03 10.86 -6.20
CA VAL A 231 8.38 10.25 -4.92
C VAL A 231 7.17 10.26 -4.02
N GLU A 232 6.66 9.08 -3.71
CA GLU A 232 5.41 8.92 -2.99
C GLU A 232 5.64 8.60 -1.50
N PRO A 233 4.98 9.30 -0.57
CA PRO A 233 5.06 9.01 0.85
C PRO A 233 3.97 8.04 1.34
N ASN A 234 4.25 7.29 2.41
CA ASN A 234 3.27 6.51 3.17
C ASN A 234 3.31 6.84 4.67
N ILE A 235 2.38 6.28 5.43
CA ILE A 235 2.29 6.41 6.89
C ILE A 235 2.41 5.02 7.50
N TRP A 236 3.38 4.81 8.38
CA TRP A 236 3.54 3.54 9.06
C TRP A 236 2.52 3.40 10.19
N VAL A 237 1.73 2.33 10.13
CA VAL A 237 0.79 1.95 11.19
C VAL A 237 1.05 0.52 11.64
N GLN A 238 0.91 0.26 12.94
CA GLN A 238 1.08 -1.06 13.54
C GLN A 238 -0.23 -1.55 14.13
N HIS A 239 -0.62 -2.77 13.78
CA HIS A 239 -1.65 -3.54 14.48
C HIS A 239 -0.98 -4.42 15.55
N ARG A 240 -1.70 -4.65 16.65
CA ARG A 240 -1.32 -5.56 17.73
C ARG A 240 -1.97 -6.91 17.55
#